data_AF-A0A4Q7F7P8-F1
#
_entry.id   AF-A0A4Q7F7P8-F1
#
_cell.length_a   1.000
_cell.length_b   1.000
_cell.length_c   1.000
_cell.angle_alpha   90.00
_cell.angle_beta   90.00
_cell.angle_gamma   90.00
#
_symmetry.space_group_name_H-M   'P 1'
#
loop_
_entity.id
_entity.type
_entity.pdbx_description
1 polymer ?
#
loop_
_entity_poly.entity_id
_entity_poly.type
_entity_poly.pdbx_seq_one_letter_code
_entity_poly.pdbx_strand_id
1 'polypeptide(L)'
;MEILMKTMLSILFAAALSLSPMPANAVKWDLSTMSCKQFLESGEDNIQVVLTWMDGWYKGDEDNAIIDTDVFIENAKKFGAYCGKNPNVSIVTAADEVLGK
;
A
#
# COMPACT_ATOMS: atom_id res chain seq x y z
N MET A 1 -38.93 -5.62 -37.67
CA MET A 1 -38.12 -6.21 -36.58
C MET A 1 -36.64 -5.83 -36.70
N GLU A 2 -36.04 -5.83 -37.90
CA GLU A 2 -34.59 -5.55 -38.05
C GLU A 2 -34.16 -4.13 -37.65
N ILE A 3 -34.99 -3.12 -37.97
CA ILE A 3 -34.73 -1.73 -37.59
C ILE A 3 -34.75 -1.56 -36.07
N LEU A 4 -35.66 -2.26 -35.37
CA LEU A 4 -35.76 -2.24 -33.91
C LEU A 4 -34.53 -2.91 -33.25
N MET A 5 -34.04 -4.02 -33.81
CA MET A 5 -32.84 -4.72 -33.34
C MET A 5 -31.57 -3.87 -33.50
N LYS A 6 -31.41 -3.18 -34.63
CA LYS A 6 -30.28 -2.27 -34.87
C LYS A 6 -30.27 -1.09 -33.92
N THR A 7 -31.43 -0.49 -33.65
CA THR A 7 -31.53 0.65 -32.73
C THR A 7 -31.22 0.22 -31.29
N MET A 8 -31.66 -0.96 -30.86
CA MET A 8 -31.34 -1.49 -29.52
C MET A 8 -29.84 -1.73 -29.34
N LEU A 9 -29.17 -2.30 -30.35
CA LEU A 9 -27.72 -2.55 -30.30
C LEU A 9 -26.92 -1.25 -30.20
N SER A 10 -27.31 -0.22 -30.93
CA SER A 10 -26.67 1.11 -30.88
C SER A 10 -26.83 1.80 -29.52
N ILE A 11 -28.00 1.65 -28.87
CA ILE A 11 -28.26 2.23 -27.55
C ILE A 11 -27.42 1.53 -26.47
N LEU A 12 -27.30 0.21 -26.54
CA LEU A 12 -26.46 -0.58 -25.63
C LEU A 12 -24.97 -0.19 -25.76
N PHE A 13 -24.50 0.06 -26.98
CA PHE A 13 -23.11 0.47 -27.21
C PHE A 13 -22.82 1.89 -26.68
N ALA A 14 -23.77 2.81 -26.83
CA ALA A 14 -23.64 4.16 -26.28
C ALA A 14 -23.65 4.18 -24.74
N ALA A 15 -24.43 3.30 -24.10
CA ALA A 15 -24.46 3.20 -22.64
C ALA A 15 -23.13 2.68 -22.07
N ALA A 16 -22.47 1.74 -22.74
CA ALA A 16 -21.16 1.21 -22.31
C ALA A 16 -20.05 2.27 -22.30
N LEU A 17 -20.14 3.29 -23.17
CA LEU A 17 -19.18 4.40 -23.25
C LEU A 17 -19.40 5.49 -22.19
N SER A 18 -20.51 5.44 -21.46
CA SER A 18 -20.81 6.39 -20.38
C SER A 18 -20.23 6.00 -19.01
N LEU A 19 -19.45 4.91 -18.95
CA LEU A 19 -18.63 4.60 -17.78
C LEU A 19 -17.52 5.65 -17.67
N SER A 20 -17.78 6.68 -16.86
CA SER A 20 -16.78 7.66 -16.46
C SER A 20 -15.53 6.92 -15.95
N PRO A 21 -14.32 7.24 -16.43
CA PRO A 21 -13.12 6.74 -15.77
C PRO A 21 -13.18 7.19 -14.31
N MET A 22 -13.23 6.23 -13.38
CA MET A 22 -13.05 6.57 -11.97
C MET A 22 -11.73 7.33 -11.86
N PRO A 23 -11.68 8.47 -11.17
CA PRO A 23 -10.42 9.14 -10.94
C PRO A 23 -9.48 8.15 -10.27
N ALA A 24 -8.39 7.79 -10.96
CA ALA A 24 -7.27 7.11 -10.35
C ALA A 24 -6.65 8.11 -9.37
N ASN A 25 -7.15 8.11 -8.14
CA ASN A 25 -6.55 8.87 -7.06
C ASN A 25 -5.22 8.17 -6.77
N ALA A 26 -4.14 8.65 -7.37
CA ALA A 26 -2.80 8.28 -6.97
C ALA A 26 -2.62 8.80 -5.53
N VAL A 27 -2.95 7.97 -4.55
CA VAL A 27 -2.83 8.31 -3.14
C VAL A 27 -1.34 8.41 -2.85
N LYS A 28 -0.87 9.62 -2.53
CA LYS A 28 0.48 9.80 -1.99
C LYS A 28 0.45 9.39 -0.53
N TRP A 29 1.23 8.39 -0.16
CA TRP A 29 1.45 8.08 1.25
C TRP A 29 2.64 8.86 1.77
N ASP A 30 2.36 9.72 2.73
CA ASP A 30 3.40 10.32 3.56
C ASP A 30 3.69 9.39 4.73
N LEU A 31 4.70 8.54 4.55
CA LEU A 31 5.12 7.59 5.57
C LEU A 31 5.74 8.28 6.79
N SER A 32 6.17 9.55 6.68
CA SER A 32 6.70 10.31 7.82
C SER A 32 5.62 10.66 8.85
N THR A 33 4.35 10.71 8.43
CA THR A 33 3.21 11.05 9.29
C THR A 33 2.24 9.90 9.51
N MET A 34 2.39 8.78 8.79
CA MET A 34 1.58 7.58 9.00
C MET A 34 1.75 7.03 10.42
N SER A 35 0.64 6.89 11.15
CA SER A 35 0.62 6.23 12.46
C SER A 35 0.63 4.71 12.34
N CYS A 36 1.10 4.03 13.38
CA CYS A 36 1.01 2.58 13.51
C CYS A 36 -0.42 2.05 13.36
N LYS A 37 -1.43 2.77 13.86
CA LYS A 37 -2.84 2.41 13.64
C LYS A 37 -3.22 2.44 12.16
N GLN A 38 -2.88 3.53 11.45
CA GLN A 38 -3.15 3.64 10.02
C GLN A 38 -2.43 2.56 9.21
N PHE A 39 -1.20 2.22 9.58
CA PHE A 39 -0.45 1.11 8.98
C PHE A 39 -1.17 -0.23 9.16
N LEU A 40 -1.54 -0.60 10.39
CA LEU A 40 -2.21 -1.87 10.67
C LEU A 40 -3.60 -1.97 10.05
N GLU A 41 -4.30 -0.85 9.90
CA GLU A 41 -5.62 -0.78 9.27
C GLU A 41 -5.55 -0.61 7.73
N SER A 42 -4.35 -0.48 7.15
CA SER A 42 -4.19 -0.18 5.72
C SER A 42 -4.53 -1.37 4.80
N GLY A 43 -4.60 -2.59 5.33
CA GLY A 43 -4.84 -3.81 4.56
C GLY A 43 -3.56 -4.50 4.10
N GLU A 44 -3.66 -5.79 3.76
CA GLU A 44 -2.50 -6.67 3.55
C GLU A 44 -1.54 -6.17 2.47
N ASP A 45 -2.06 -5.83 1.28
CA ASP A 45 -1.25 -5.31 0.16
C ASP A 45 -0.48 -4.04 0.57
N ASN A 46 -1.14 -3.15 1.30
CA ASN A 46 -0.57 -1.89 1.72
C ASN A 46 0.49 -2.09 2.83
N ILE A 47 0.24 -3.02 3.76
CA ILE A 47 1.21 -3.43 4.76
C ILE A 47 2.48 -3.96 4.09
N GLN A 48 2.36 -4.82 3.07
CA GLN A 48 3.50 -5.37 2.34
C GLN A 48 4.31 -4.27 1.64
N VAL A 49 3.65 -3.30 1.01
CA VAL A 49 4.31 -2.14 0.38
C VAL A 49 5.06 -1.29 1.41
N VAL A 50 4.42 -0.95 2.53
CA VAL A 50 5.06 -0.16 3.59
C VAL A 50 6.26 -0.89 4.18
N LEU A 51 6.12 -2.17 4.53
CA LEU A 51 7.22 -2.96 5.10
C LEU A 51 8.42 -3.04 4.15
N THR A 52 8.17 -3.28 2.86
CA THR A 52 9.24 -3.35 1.85
C THR A 52 9.93 -2.00 1.67
N TRP A 53 9.16 -0.90 1.68
CA TRP A 53 9.72 0.44 1.62
C TRP A 53 10.59 0.76 2.85
N MET A 54 10.13 0.39 4.05
CA MET A 54 10.88 0.59 5.29
C MET A 54 12.17 -0.24 5.31
N ASP A 55 12.15 -1.49 4.85
CA ASP A 55 13.36 -2.32 4.74
C ASP A 55 14.42 -1.66 3.85
N GLY A 56 14.00 -1.17 2.67
CA GLY A 56 14.89 -0.43 1.77
C GLY A 56 15.38 0.90 2.34
N TRP A 57 14.53 1.64 3.05
CA TRP A 57 14.88 2.92 3.66
C TRP A 57 15.99 2.77 4.72
N TYR A 58 15.88 1.78 5.61
CA TYR A 58 16.85 1.54 6.68
C TYR A 58 18.14 0.85 6.21
N LYS A 59 18.12 0.27 5.02
CA LYS A 59 19.30 -0.31 4.34
C LYS A 59 19.86 0.59 3.23
N GLY A 60 19.38 1.83 3.12
CA GLY A 60 19.73 2.72 2.00
C GLY A 60 21.22 3.10 1.92
N ASP A 61 22.00 2.82 2.96
CA ASP A 61 23.45 2.98 3.02
C ASP A 61 24.24 1.71 2.62
N GLU A 62 23.56 0.58 2.39
CA GLU A 62 24.18 -0.67 1.98
C GLU A 62 24.35 -0.74 0.46
N ASP A 63 25.58 -1.01 -0.01
CA ASP A 63 25.88 -1.20 -1.44
C ASP A 63 25.58 -2.64 -1.89
N ASN A 64 24.35 -3.10 -1.67
CA ASN A 64 23.87 -4.40 -2.13
C ASN A 64 22.39 -4.34 -2.54
N ALA A 65 21.97 -5.28 -3.40
CA ALA A 65 20.59 -5.39 -3.87
C ALA A 65 19.93 -6.67 -3.33
N ILE A 66 20.06 -6.91 -2.02
CA ILE A 66 19.64 -8.15 -1.37
C ILE A 66 18.52 -7.87 -0.35
N ILE A 67 17.39 -8.57 -0.51
CA ILE A 67 16.43 -8.76 0.57
C ILE A 67 16.74 -10.12 1.21
N ASP A 68 17.34 -10.10 2.39
CA ASP A 68 17.39 -11.28 3.26
C ASP A 68 15.97 -11.52 3.80
N THR A 69 15.31 -12.55 3.29
CA THR A 69 13.90 -12.81 3.60
C THR A 69 13.67 -13.22 5.04
N ASP A 70 14.65 -13.87 5.68
CA ASP A 70 14.53 -14.29 7.07
C ASP A 70 14.61 -13.07 8.00
N VAL A 71 15.60 -12.19 7.76
CA VAL A 71 15.73 -10.92 8.48
C VAL A 71 14.52 -10.03 8.24
N PHE A 72 14.05 -9.92 7.00
CA PHE A 72 12.86 -9.14 6.65
C PHE A 72 11.62 -9.61 7.42
N ILE A 73 11.36 -10.92 7.44
CA ILE A 73 10.20 -11.49 8.15
C ILE A 73 10.31 -11.28 9.66
N GLU A 74 11.51 -11.45 10.24
CA GLU A 74 11.73 -11.22 11.66
C GLU A 74 11.48 -9.75 12.03
N ASN A 75 12.03 -8.83 11.25
CA ASN A 75 11.88 -7.39 11.42
C ASN A 75 10.43 -6.95 11.26
N ALA A 76 9.72 -7.45 10.25
CA ALA A 76 8.30 -7.18 10.03
C ALA A 76 7.44 -7.63 11.24
N LYS A 77 7.74 -8.78 11.84
CA LYS A 77 7.05 -9.27 13.06
C LYS A 77 7.30 -8.35 14.25
N LYS A 78 8.55 -7.95 14.49
CA LYS A 78 8.91 -7.01 15.58
C LYS A 78 8.22 -5.67 15.39
N PHE A 79 8.29 -5.13 14.18
CA PHE A 79 7.68 -3.87 13.79
C PHE A 79 6.16 -3.87 13.96
N GLY A 80 5.47 -4.89 13.41
CA GLY A 80 4.03 -5.05 13.56
C GLY A 80 3.59 -5.22 15.01
N ALA A 81 4.33 -5.99 15.81
CA ALA A 81 4.06 -6.17 17.24
C ALA A 81 4.24 -4.87 18.04
N TYR A 82 5.27 -4.07 17.73
CA TYR A 82 5.47 -2.76 18.34
C TYR A 82 4.32 -1.82 17.97
N CYS A 83 3.95 -1.76 16.69
CA CYS A 83 2.84 -0.92 16.25
C CYS A 83 1.50 -1.33 16.87
N GLY A 84 1.25 -2.62 17.08
CA GLY A 84 0.04 -3.10 17.76
C GLY A 84 -0.09 -2.62 19.21
N LYS A 85 1.04 -2.34 19.88
CA LYS A 85 1.07 -1.79 21.25
C LYS A 85 1.07 -0.27 21.29
N ASN A 86 1.46 0.39 20.20
CA ASN A 86 1.73 1.83 20.13
C ASN A 86 0.96 2.50 18.97
N PRO A 87 -0.39 2.45 18.96
CA PRO A 87 -1.18 2.83 17.78
C PRO A 87 -1.01 4.29 17.33
N ASN A 88 -0.66 5.20 18.23
CA ASN A 88 -0.53 6.63 17.95
C ASN A 88 0.90 7.06 17.56
N VAL A 89 1.87 6.16 17.62
CA VAL A 89 3.27 6.43 17.24
C VAL A 89 3.37 6.41 15.72
N SER A 90 4.25 7.24 15.13
CA SER A 90 4.50 7.20 13.69
C SER A 90 5.28 5.93 13.31
N ILE A 91 5.09 5.44 12.09
CA ILE A 91 5.80 4.25 11.61
C ILE A 91 7.32 4.47 11.53
N VAL A 92 7.78 5.71 11.32
CA VAL A 92 9.21 6.04 11.33
C VAL A 92 9.77 5.88 12.73
N THR A 93 9.13 6.45 13.76
CA THR A 93 9.58 6.27 15.15
C THR A 93 9.50 4.80 15.57
N ALA A 94 8.45 4.08 15.17
CA ALA A 94 8.37 2.65 15.44
C ALA A 94 9.53 1.87 14.79
N ALA A 95 9.93 2.25 13.57
CA ALA A 95 11.03 1.61 12.88
C ALA A 95 12.39 1.98 13.48
N ASP A 96 12.60 3.22 13.91
CA ASP A 96 13.81 3.61 14.65
C ASP A 96 13.98 2.78 15.92
N GLU A 97 12.90 2.52 16.65
CA GLU A 97 12.92 1.74 17.89
C GLU A 97 13.18 0.24 17.69
N VAL A 98 12.81 -0.33 16.54
CA VAL A 98 12.85 -1.80 16.32
C VAL A 98 13.79 -2.26 15.20
N LEU A 99 14.06 -1.40 14.22
CA LEU A 99 14.88 -1.65 13.02
C LEU A 99 16.11 -0.74 12.97
N GLY A 100 16.06 0.42 13.65
CA GLY A 100 17.17 1.35 13.72
C GLY A 100 18.44 0.65 14.19
N LYS A 101 19.55 0.94 13.50
CA LYS A 101 20.90 0.52 13.91
C LYS A 101 21.25 1.13 15.27
#